data_AF-A0A450U020-F1
#
_entry.id   AF-A0A450U020-F1
#
_cell.length_a   1.000
_cell.length_b   1.000
_cell.length_c   1.000
_cell.angle_alpha   90.00
_cell.angle_beta   90.00
_cell.angle_gamma   90.00
#
_symmetry.space_group_name_H-M   'P 1'
#
loop_
_entity.id
_entity.type
_entity.pdbx_description
1 polymer ?
#
loop_
_entity_poly.entity_id
_entity_poly.type
_entity_poly.pdbx_seq_one_letter_code
_entity_poly.pdbx_strand_id
1 'polypeptide(L)'
;TERFIREMQKETDRQIQETSREIKEAKDLFTTQWGRLMESLVDGSLVRLFNQRGIAVEDTSTRIKGSRQGHSYEFDIIGQEVIIVEVKTTLRPADVQVFLGKLDNARNWMPRYRDNIIHGAMAWLQANAGAERMAANKGLFSIRAVGDSAVVTNEPDFEPKPF
;
A
#
# COMPACT_ATOMS: atom_id res chain seq x y z
N THR A 1 17.62 43.59 33.54
CA THR A 1 17.25 42.19 33.87
C THR A 1 16.05 41.71 33.07
N GLU A 2 14.91 42.41 33.09
CA GLU A 2 13.71 41.98 32.32
C GLU A 2 13.87 41.93 30.79
N ARG A 3 14.56 42.91 30.19
CA ARG A 3 14.78 42.93 28.73
C ARG A 3 15.58 41.72 28.25
N PHE A 4 16.63 41.36 28.99
CA PHE A 4 17.45 40.18 28.73
C PHE A 4 16.63 38.89 28.85
N ILE A 5 15.76 38.79 29.87
CA ILE A 5 14.86 37.64 30.03
C ILE A 5 13.89 37.52 28.85
N ARG A 6 13.31 38.63 28.36
CA ARG A 6 12.41 38.61 27.19
C ARG A 6 13.13 38.24 25.89
N GLU A 7 14.36 38.71 25.68
CA GLU A 7 15.16 38.36 24.50
C GLU A 7 15.55 36.86 24.55
N MET A 8 15.95 36.34 25.71
CA MET A 8 16.20 34.91 25.92
C MET A 8 14.96 34.05 25.68
N GLN A 9 13.79 34.49 26.14
CA GLN A 9 12.52 33.78 25.90
C GLN A 9 12.19 33.73 24.41
N LYS A 10 12.32 34.85 23.69
CA LYS A 10 12.07 34.89 22.24
C LYS A 10 13.01 33.98 21.45
N GLU A 11 14.29 33.96 21.81
CA GLU A 11 15.27 33.07 21.18
C GLU A 11 14.96 31.60 21.48
N THR A 12 14.57 31.29 22.72
CA THR A 12 14.14 29.94 23.13
C THR A 12 12.89 29.51 22.34
N ASP A 13 11.87 30.37 22.25
CA ASP A 13 10.65 30.10 21.48
C ASP A 13 10.96 29.84 20.00
N ARG A 14 11.90 30.61 19.44
CA ARG A 14 12.36 30.41 18.06
C ARG A 14 13.06 29.06 17.87
N GLN A 15 13.98 28.70 18.76
CA GLN A 15 14.68 27.41 18.71
C GLN A 15 13.71 26.23 18.87
N ILE A 16 12.69 26.35 19.73
CA ILE A 16 11.64 25.34 19.88
C ILE A 16 10.84 25.20 18.58
N GLN A 17 10.49 26.32 17.92
CA GLN A 17 9.75 26.28 16.64
C GLN A 17 10.58 25.66 15.51
N GLU A 18 11.86 26.02 15.41
CA GLU A 18 12.78 25.45 14.42
C GLU A 18 12.97 23.93 14.67
N THR A 19 13.22 23.52 15.91
CA THR A 19 13.34 22.10 16.28
C THR A 19 12.05 21.32 16.00
N SER A 20 10.89 21.90 16.31
CA SER A 20 9.58 21.27 16.05
C SER A 20 9.35 21.04 14.55
N ARG A 21 9.82 21.98 13.72
CA ARG A 21 9.77 21.87 12.26
C ARG A 21 10.69 20.76 11.76
N GLU A 22 11.93 20.70 12.22
CA GLU A 22 12.89 19.65 11.84
C GLU A 22 12.38 18.26 12.23
N ILE A 23 11.81 18.10 13.42
CA ILE A 23 11.19 16.84 13.87
C ILE A 23 10.04 16.44 12.94
N LYS A 24 9.20 17.39 12.53
CA LYS A 24 8.11 17.13 11.60
C LYS A 24 8.64 16.66 10.24
N GLU A 25 9.63 17.37 9.69
CA GLU A 25 10.25 17.02 8.40
C GLU A 25 10.91 15.63 8.46
N ALA A 26 11.62 15.31 9.56
CA ALA A 26 12.21 14.00 9.77
C ALA A 26 11.16 12.88 9.87
N LYS A 27 10.06 13.13 10.59
CA LYS A 27 8.94 12.18 10.69
C LYS A 27 8.29 11.91 9.33
N ASP A 28 8.08 12.95 8.54
CA ASP A 28 7.46 12.86 7.22
C ASP A 28 8.38 12.09 6.25
N LEU A 29 9.69 12.38 6.26
CA LEU A 29 10.68 11.63 5.49
C LEU A 29 10.70 10.16 5.90
N PHE A 30 10.75 9.87 7.20
CA PHE A 30 10.74 8.51 7.72
C PHE A 30 9.49 7.74 7.28
N THR A 31 8.31 8.32 7.43
CA THR A 31 7.03 7.69 7.04
C THR A 31 7.02 7.37 5.55
N THR A 32 7.53 8.27 4.72
CA THR A 32 7.58 8.11 3.27
C THR A 32 8.59 7.02 2.86
N GLN A 33 9.80 7.02 3.44
CA GLN A 33 10.81 5.99 3.15
C GLN A 33 10.35 4.60 3.64
N TRP A 34 9.67 4.56 4.79
CA TRP A 34 9.15 3.32 5.34
C TRP A 34 8.07 2.69 4.45
N GLY A 35 7.19 3.51 3.88
CA GLY A 35 6.21 3.07 2.87
C GLY A 35 6.90 2.43 1.66
N ARG A 36 7.90 3.12 1.09
CA ARG A 36 8.68 2.61 -0.07
C ARG A 36 9.44 1.32 0.22
N LEU A 37 9.98 1.17 1.43
CA LEU A 37 10.65 -0.05 1.84
C LEU A 37 9.66 -1.21 1.89
N MET A 38 8.48 -0.99 2.49
CA MET A 38 7.40 -1.98 2.51
C MET A 38 6.96 -2.40 1.11
N GLU A 39 6.77 -1.44 0.20
CA GLU A 39 6.44 -1.71 -1.20
C GLU A 39 7.50 -2.60 -1.87
N SER A 40 8.79 -2.27 -1.69
CA SER A 40 9.91 -3.04 -2.27
C SER A 40 9.96 -4.49 -1.75
N LEU A 41 9.71 -4.70 -0.45
CA LEU A 41 9.72 -6.04 0.16
C LEU A 41 8.56 -6.92 -0.36
N VAL A 42 7.38 -6.31 -0.49
CA VAL A 42 6.20 -6.98 -1.02
C VAL A 42 6.45 -7.33 -2.49
N ASP A 43 6.79 -6.35 -3.33
CA ASP A 43 7.01 -6.51 -4.77
C ASP A 43 8.01 -7.64 -5.09
N GLY A 44 9.17 -7.65 -4.42
CA GLY A 44 10.19 -8.70 -4.60
C GLY A 44 9.74 -10.11 -4.24
N SER A 45 8.58 -10.27 -3.59
CA SER A 45 8.01 -11.57 -3.22
C SER A 45 6.79 -11.98 -4.06
N LEU A 46 6.15 -11.06 -4.79
CA LEU A 46 4.83 -11.28 -5.39
C LEU A 46 4.81 -12.39 -6.45
N VAL A 47 5.76 -12.38 -7.39
CA VAL A 47 5.85 -13.42 -8.44
C VAL A 47 5.90 -14.81 -7.82
N ARG A 48 6.77 -15.00 -6.83
CA ARG A 48 6.93 -16.26 -6.12
C ARG A 48 5.64 -16.65 -5.39
N LEU A 49 5.01 -15.70 -4.70
CA LEU A 49 3.79 -15.95 -3.92
C LEU A 49 2.62 -16.39 -4.78
N PHE A 50 2.40 -15.72 -5.92
CA PHE A 50 1.29 -16.06 -6.80
C PHE A 50 1.53 -17.34 -7.61
N ASN A 51 2.77 -17.59 -8.05
CA ASN A 51 3.12 -18.86 -8.68
C ASN A 51 2.96 -20.04 -7.70
N GLN A 52 3.27 -19.87 -6.41
CA GLN A 52 2.99 -20.88 -5.37
C GLN A 52 1.49 -21.14 -5.15
N ARG A 53 0.63 -20.17 -5.50
CA ARG A 53 -0.83 -20.28 -5.48
C ARG A 53 -1.40 -20.79 -6.82
N GLY A 54 -0.56 -21.19 -7.77
CA GLY A 54 -0.98 -21.68 -9.08
C GLY A 54 -1.41 -20.58 -10.06
N ILE A 55 -1.18 -19.31 -9.73
CA ILE A 55 -1.49 -18.19 -10.61
C ILE A 55 -0.22 -17.84 -11.37
N ALA A 56 -0.24 -18.09 -12.68
CA ALA A 56 0.89 -17.86 -13.56
C ALA A 56 1.17 -16.36 -13.71
N VAL A 57 2.12 -15.87 -12.91
CA VAL A 57 2.64 -14.50 -12.97
C VAL A 57 4.03 -14.56 -13.57
N GLU A 58 4.20 -13.94 -14.73
CA GLU A 58 5.48 -13.88 -15.46
C GLU A 58 6.28 -12.62 -15.16
N ASP A 59 5.61 -11.49 -14.87
CA ASP A 59 6.28 -10.21 -14.61
C ASP A 59 5.51 -9.34 -13.60
N THR A 60 6.23 -8.51 -12.84
CA THR A 60 5.64 -7.41 -12.07
C THR A 60 5.90 -6.10 -12.78
N SER A 61 4.83 -5.38 -13.13
CA SER A 61 4.96 -4.04 -13.68
C SER A 61 4.73 -3.04 -12.56
N THR A 62 5.80 -2.62 -11.90
CA THR A 62 5.68 -1.55 -10.90
C THR A 62 5.44 -0.22 -11.57
N ARG A 63 4.49 0.57 -11.04
CA ARG A 63 4.28 1.98 -11.40
C ARG A 63 3.77 2.24 -12.83
N ILE A 64 2.69 1.58 -13.28
CA ILE A 64 1.89 2.12 -14.40
C ILE A 64 1.24 3.43 -13.94
N LYS A 65 1.99 4.53 -14.04
CA LYS A 65 1.51 5.88 -13.73
C LYS A 65 0.68 6.39 -14.91
N GLY A 66 -0.64 6.33 -14.74
CA GLY A 66 -1.58 6.98 -15.64
C GLY A 66 -2.25 8.17 -14.96
N SER A 67 -2.60 9.20 -15.73
CA SER A 67 -3.60 10.19 -15.36
C SER A 67 -4.73 10.06 -16.36
N ARG A 68 -5.91 9.63 -15.91
CA ARG A 68 -7.11 9.62 -16.73
C ARG A 68 -8.27 10.14 -15.90
N GLN A 69 -8.96 11.16 -16.41
CA GLN A 69 -10.05 11.84 -15.71
C GLN A 69 -9.67 12.36 -14.31
N GLY A 70 -8.42 12.81 -14.12
CA GLY A 70 -7.98 13.42 -12.86
C GLY A 70 -7.58 12.44 -11.75
N HIS A 71 -7.50 11.15 -12.05
CA HIS A 71 -7.08 10.15 -11.08
C HIS A 71 -5.77 9.47 -11.47
N SER A 72 -4.86 9.42 -10.50
CA SER A 72 -3.61 8.67 -10.58
C SER A 72 -3.81 7.25 -10.07
N TYR A 73 -3.31 6.27 -10.84
CA TYR A 73 -3.30 4.88 -10.41
C TYR A 73 -1.89 4.31 -10.46
N GLU A 74 -1.60 3.38 -9.55
CA GLU A 74 -0.39 2.57 -9.51
C GLU A 74 -0.85 1.12 -9.28
N PHE A 75 -0.38 0.21 -10.13
CA PHE A 75 -0.70 -1.22 -10.09
C PHE A 75 0.59 -1.99 -10.34
N ASP A 76 0.76 -3.14 -9.68
CA ASP A 76 2.08 -3.79 -9.62
C ASP A 76 2.19 -5.15 -10.34
N ILE A 77 1.14 -5.82 -10.85
CA ILE A 77 1.32 -7.14 -11.51
C ILE A 77 0.46 -7.40 -12.75
N ILE A 78 1.09 -8.01 -13.76
CA ILE A 78 0.46 -8.50 -15.01
C ILE A 78 0.88 -9.96 -15.27
N GLY A 79 -0.09 -10.86 -15.28
CA GLY A 79 -0.01 -12.19 -15.92
C GLY A 79 -1.11 -12.31 -16.98
N GLN A 80 -1.54 -13.54 -17.30
CA GLN A 80 -2.77 -13.77 -18.07
C GLN A 80 -3.99 -13.15 -17.36
N GLU A 81 -3.95 -13.18 -16.03
CA GLU A 81 -4.81 -12.45 -15.11
C GLU A 81 -4.05 -11.24 -14.53
N VAL A 82 -4.77 -10.16 -14.25
CA VAL A 82 -4.20 -8.93 -13.67
C VAL A 82 -4.46 -8.93 -12.17
N ILE A 83 -3.40 -8.80 -11.37
CA ILE A 83 -3.53 -8.69 -9.91
C ILE A 83 -3.13 -7.29 -9.49
N ILE A 84 -4.11 -6.53 -9.02
CA ILE A 84 -3.89 -5.21 -8.47
C ILE A 84 -3.57 -5.34 -6.98
N VAL A 85 -2.43 -4.79 -6.55
CA VAL A 85 -1.93 -4.90 -5.18
C VAL A 85 -1.90 -3.52 -4.53
N GLU A 86 -2.45 -3.38 -3.32
CA GLU A 86 -2.30 -2.17 -2.50
C GLU A 86 -1.54 -2.52 -1.21
N VAL A 87 -0.48 -1.76 -0.90
CA VAL A 87 0.34 -1.97 0.29
C VAL A 87 -0.04 -0.98 1.40
N LYS A 88 -0.18 -1.47 2.64
CA LYS A 88 -0.45 -0.67 3.85
C LYS A 88 0.50 -1.04 4.98
N THR A 89 1.09 -0.05 5.64
CA THR A 89 1.81 -0.31 6.90
C THR A 89 0.85 -0.78 8.00
N THR A 90 -0.33 -0.16 8.09
CA THR A 90 -1.42 -0.61 8.96
C THR A 90 -2.70 -0.69 8.15
N LEU A 91 -3.18 -1.92 7.92
CA LEU A 91 -4.44 -2.18 7.23
C LEU A 91 -5.63 -1.98 8.17
N ARG A 92 -6.62 -1.21 7.72
CA ARG A 92 -7.88 -0.94 8.44
C ARG A 92 -9.07 -1.30 7.55
N PRO A 93 -10.26 -1.54 8.13
CA PRO A 93 -11.47 -1.84 7.33
C PRO A 93 -11.81 -0.77 6.29
N ALA A 94 -11.55 0.50 6.60
CA ALA A 94 -11.74 1.60 5.66
C ALA A 94 -10.82 1.49 4.43
N ASP A 95 -9.58 1.03 4.60
CA ASP A 95 -8.66 0.83 3.48
C ASP A 95 -9.17 -0.25 2.52
N VAL A 96 -9.76 -1.33 3.07
CA VAL A 96 -10.38 -2.40 2.27
C VAL A 96 -11.53 -1.85 1.44
N GLN A 97 -12.41 -1.03 2.03
CA GLN A 97 -13.54 -0.45 1.29
C GLN A 97 -13.08 0.51 0.18
N VAL A 98 -12.09 1.37 0.49
CA VAL A 98 -11.51 2.29 -0.50
C VAL A 98 -10.89 1.50 -1.66
N PHE A 99 -10.18 0.41 -1.35
CA PHE A 99 -9.53 -0.40 -2.37
C PHE A 99 -10.54 -1.16 -3.24
N LEU A 100 -11.62 -1.70 -2.66
CA LEU A 100 -12.70 -2.31 -3.44
C LEU A 100 -13.31 -1.32 -4.45
N GLY A 101 -13.53 -0.07 -4.03
CA GLY A 101 -13.99 0.97 -4.95
C GLY A 101 -13.01 1.28 -6.08
N LYS A 102 -11.69 1.14 -5.84
CA LYS A 102 -10.67 1.23 -6.91
C LYS A 102 -10.79 0.06 -7.89
N LEU A 103 -10.96 -1.16 -7.38
CA LEU A 103 -11.09 -2.37 -8.21
C LEU A 103 -12.33 -2.31 -9.10
N ASP A 104 -13.48 -1.87 -8.56
CA ASP A 104 -14.73 -1.72 -9.31
C ASP A 104 -14.60 -0.77 -10.51
N ASN A 105 -13.63 0.16 -10.47
CA ASN A 105 -13.38 1.10 -11.56
C ASN A 105 -12.13 0.76 -12.40
N ALA A 106 -11.38 -0.29 -12.05
CA ALA A 106 -10.10 -0.61 -12.68
C ALA A 106 -10.23 -0.77 -14.21
N ARG A 107 -11.28 -1.45 -14.69
CA ARG A 107 -11.55 -1.63 -16.14
C ARG A 107 -11.75 -0.32 -16.91
N ASN A 108 -12.31 0.69 -16.25
CA ASN A 108 -12.51 2.02 -16.85
C ASN A 108 -11.19 2.78 -16.96
N TRP A 109 -10.34 2.64 -15.94
CA TRP A 109 -9.05 3.34 -15.85
C TRP A 109 -7.96 2.66 -16.69
N MET A 110 -8.09 1.35 -16.90
CA MET A 110 -7.13 0.51 -17.59
C MET A 110 -7.73 -0.23 -18.80
N PRO A 111 -8.14 0.47 -19.88
CA PRO A 111 -8.81 -0.19 -21.01
C PRO A 111 -7.99 -1.28 -21.71
N ARG A 112 -6.66 -1.21 -21.63
CA ARG A 112 -5.75 -2.25 -22.16
C ARG A 112 -6.00 -3.62 -21.53
N TYR A 113 -6.49 -3.65 -20.30
CA TYR A 113 -6.76 -4.88 -19.55
C TYR A 113 -8.25 -5.15 -19.36
N ARG A 114 -9.10 -4.51 -20.19
CA ARG A 114 -10.56 -4.64 -20.07
C ARG A 114 -11.05 -6.07 -20.21
N ASP A 115 -10.37 -6.88 -21.01
CA ASP A 115 -10.76 -8.26 -21.28
C ASP A 115 -10.03 -9.27 -20.37
N ASN A 116 -9.12 -8.80 -19.52
CA ASN A 116 -8.45 -9.64 -18.52
C ASN A 116 -9.38 -9.89 -17.31
N ILE A 117 -9.14 -11.01 -16.63
CA ILE A 117 -9.66 -11.22 -15.28
C ILE A 117 -8.83 -10.35 -14.33
N ILE A 118 -9.49 -9.54 -13.49
CA ILE A 118 -8.83 -8.67 -12.52
C ILE A 118 -9.09 -9.21 -11.12
N HIS A 119 -8.02 -9.46 -10.38
CA HIS A 119 -8.04 -9.80 -8.97
C HIS A 119 -7.42 -8.68 -8.13
N GLY A 120 -7.77 -8.65 -6.85
CA GLY A 120 -7.24 -7.69 -5.90
C GLY A 120 -6.44 -8.37 -4.80
N ALA A 121 -5.39 -7.69 -4.33
CA ALA A 121 -4.58 -8.08 -3.19
C ALA A 121 -4.30 -6.89 -2.29
N MET A 122 -4.32 -7.10 -0.98
CA MET A 122 -3.87 -6.12 -0.01
C MET A 122 -2.70 -6.68 0.79
N ALA A 123 -1.56 -6.00 0.69
CA ALA A 123 -0.38 -6.33 1.46
C ALA A 123 -0.29 -5.45 2.70
N TRP A 124 0.12 -6.02 3.83
CA TRP A 124 0.12 -5.31 5.10
C TRP A 124 1.21 -5.76 6.07
N LEU A 125 1.69 -4.83 6.91
CA LEU A 125 2.60 -5.15 8.02
C LEU A 125 1.82 -5.46 9.31
N GLN A 126 0.87 -4.59 9.64
CA GLN A 126 -0.08 -4.78 10.74
C GLN A 126 -1.52 -4.65 10.22
N ALA A 127 -2.45 -5.34 10.86
CA ALA A 127 -3.87 -5.24 10.56
C ALA A 127 -4.66 -4.95 11.84
N ASN A 128 -5.61 -4.02 11.74
CA ASN A 128 -6.47 -3.61 12.84
C ASN A 128 -7.90 -4.07 12.60
N ALA A 129 -8.63 -4.36 13.68
CA ALA A 129 -10.06 -4.66 13.65
C ALA A 129 -10.45 -5.80 12.67
N GLY A 130 -9.56 -6.77 12.44
CA GLY A 130 -9.82 -7.89 11.53
C GLY A 130 -9.86 -7.51 10.05
N ALA A 131 -9.22 -6.40 9.65
CA ALA A 131 -9.22 -5.94 8.27
C ALA A 131 -8.62 -6.97 7.29
N GLU A 132 -7.67 -7.79 7.74
CA GLU A 132 -7.08 -8.89 6.98
C GLU A 132 -8.12 -9.98 6.66
N ARG A 133 -9.01 -10.29 7.62
CA ARG A 133 -10.14 -11.21 7.41
C ARG A 133 -11.19 -10.58 6.52
N MET A 134 -11.44 -9.29 6.67
CA MET A 134 -12.35 -8.56 5.80
C MET A 134 -11.86 -8.58 4.35
N ALA A 135 -10.57 -8.37 4.09
CA ALA A 135 -9.99 -8.45 2.76
C ALA A 135 -10.21 -9.84 2.14
N ALA A 136 -9.86 -10.91 2.88
CA ALA A 136 -10.10 -12.28 2.42
C ALA A 136 -11.58 -12.57 2.15
N ASN A 137 -12.49 -12.19 3.06
CA ASN A 137 -13.93 -12.37 2.90
C ASN A 137 -14.53 -11.57 1.72
N LYS A 138 -13.83 -10.54 1.26
CA LYS A 138 -14.21 -9.75 0.07
C LYS A 138 -13.59 -10.28 -1.21
N GLY A 139 -12.92 -11.44 -1.15
CA GLY A 139 -12.31 -12.11 -2.29
C GLY A 139 -10.96 -11.50 -2.69
N LEU A 140 -10.29 -10.81 -1.78
CA LEU A 140 -8.95 -10.27 -1.99
C LEU A 140 -7.88 -11.21 -1.43
N PHE A 141 -6.74 -11.29 -2.11
CA PHE A 141 -5.54 -11.84 -1.48
C PHE A 141 -5.13 -10.96 -0.31
N SER A 142 -4.84 -11.58 0.82
CA SER A 142 -4.32 -10.95 2.03
C SER A 142 -2.86 -11.37 2.17
N ILE A 143 -1.96 -10.41 2.09
CA ILE A 143 -0.51 -10.65 2.07
C ILE A 143 0.11 -9.99 3.30
N ARG A 144 0.75 -10.76 4.17
CA ARG A 144 1.44 -10.21 5.33
C ARG A 144 2.93 -10.07 5.03
N ALA A 145 3.47 -8.86 5.20
CA ALA A 145 4.90 -8.65 5.25
C ALA A 145 5.48 -9.25 6.55
N VAL A 146 6.49 -10.10 6.42
CA VAL A 146 7.14 -10.81 7.52
C VAL A 146 8.64 -10.82 7.32
N GLY A 147 9.39 -10.36 8.32
CA GLY A 147 10.86 -10.31 8.24
C GLY A 147 11.34 -9.53 7.01
N ASP A 148 12.06 -10.21 6.13
CA ASP A 148 12.61 -9.72 4.86
C ASP A 148 11.77 -10.13 3.64
N SER A 149 10.54 -10.64 3.83
CA SER A 149 9.68 -11.10 2.74
C SER A 149 8.19 -10.91 3.05
N ALA A 150 7.32 -11.63 2.34
CA ALA A 150 5.88 -11.60 2.49
C ALA A 150 5.28 -13.00 2.33
N VAL A 151 4.09 -13.22 2.89
CA VAL A 151 3.34 -14.49 2.82
C VAL A 151 1.85 -14.23 2.55
N VAL A 152 1.23 -15.07 1.71
CA VAL A 152 -0.24 -15.04 1.53
C VAL A 152 -0.91 -15.71 2.72
N THR A 153 -1.80 -15.00 3.40
CA THR A 153 -2.47 -15.47 4.62
C THR A 153 -3.87 -16.05 4.37
N ASN A 154 -4.38 -16.01 3.14
CA ASN A 154 -5.63 -16.68 2.79
C ASN A 154 -5.51 -18.20 3.03
N GLU A 155 -6.64 -18.88 3.22
CA GLU A 155 -6.66 -20.34 3.28
C GLU A 155 -6.13 -20.98 1.98
N PRO A 156 -5.59 -22.21 2.01
CA PRO A 156 -5.03 -22.87 0.82
C PRO A 156 -6.02 -23.03 -0.34
N ASP A 157 -7.30 -23.23 -0.04
CA ASP A 157 -8.42 -23.41 -0.97
C ASP A 157 -9.11 -22.09 -1.36
N PHE A 158 -8.53 -20.94 -0.98
CA PHE A 158 -9.07 -19.64 -1.28
C PHE A 158 -9.15 -19.37 -2.80
N GLU A 159 -10.35 -19.06 -3.27
CA GLU A 159 -10.60 -18.60 -4.64
C GLU A 159 -10.77 -17.07 -4.66
N PRO A 160 -9.96 -16.33 -5.43
CA PRO A 160 -10.07 -14.87 -5.51
C PRO A 160 -11.31 -14.45 -6.30
N LYS A 161 -11.95 -13.36 -5.86
CA LYS A 161 -13.06 -12.77 -6.61
C LYS A 161 -12.54 -12.05 -7.86
N PRO A 162 -13.17 -12.22 -9.03
CA PRO A 162 -12.93 -11.37 -10.19
C PRO A 162 -13.68 -10.03 -10.05
N PHE A 163 -13.02 -8.92 -10.39
CA PHE A 163 -13.54 -7.55 -10.39
C PHE A 163 -13.61 -6.96 -11.80
#